data_AF-A0A4U2EAU5-F1
#
_entry.id   AF-A0A4U2EAU5-F1
#
_cell.length_a   1.000
_cell.length_b   1.000
_cell.length_c   1.000
_cell.angle_alpha   90.00
_cell.angle_beta   90.00
_cell.angle_gamma   90.00
#
_symmetry.space_group_name_H-M   'P 1'
#
loop_
_entity.id
_entity.type
_entity.pdbx_description
1 polymer ?
#
loop_
_entity_poly.entity_id
_entity_poly.type
_entity_poly.pdbx_seq_one_letter_code
_entity_poly.pdbx_strand_id
1 'polypeptide(L)'
;GDYLFESKKLVAKHYEHPDPNQPKVFISELKVEECSSDLQQIVAKLVEQVDASKLQGHEFLFGGRLWDLSFADFQVLAKESEYASWLAAHGYGANHFTVSVNQLNKFDEVQAVNDYLNESGFTINASGGEVKGSPEVLLEQSSTMADKVPVSFVEGNEMIPGGFYEFAKRYAMANGELYTGFVAASADKIFESTNG
;
A
#
# COMPACT_ATOMS: atom_id res chain seq x y z
N GLY A 1 2.62 5.87 15.19
CA GLY A 1 1.42 5.30 15.84
C GLY A 1 1.31 3.83 15.47
N ASP A 2 0.59 3.03 16.24
CA ASP A 2 0.46 1.57 16.05
C ASP A 2 -0.96 1.20 15.56
N TYR A 3 -1.04 0.25 14.64
CA TYR A 3 -2.27 -0.18 13.98
C TYR A 3 -2.35 -1.71 13.88
N LEU A 4 -3.56 -2.25 13.98
CA LEU A 4 -3.88 -3.67 13.82
C LEU A 4 -5.02 -3.82 12.80
N PHE A 5 -4.81 -4.68 11.80
CA PHE A 5 -5.81 -5.06 10.81
C PHE A 5 -6.09 -6.56 10.95
N GLU A 6 -6.99 -6.92 11.86
CA GLU A 6 -7.26 -8.33 12.22
C GLU A 6 -7.70 -9.18 11.02
N SER A 7 -8.58 -8.66 10.17
CA SER A 7 -9.09 -9.37 8.98
C SER A 7 -7.99 -9.68 7.96
N LYS A 8 -7.00 -8.78 7.82
CA LYS A 8 -5.88 -8.91 6.89
C LYS A 8 -4.62 -9.51 7.55
N LYS A 9 -4.67 -9.81 8.86
CA LYS A 9 -3.54 -10.31 9.66
C LYS A 9 -2.31 -9.40 9.60
N LEU A 10 -2.52 -8.08 9.59
CA LEU A 10 -1.43 -7.10 9.50
C LEU A 10 -1.28 -6.31 10.81
N VAL A 11 -0.04 -5.99 11.15
CA VAL A 11 0.27 -4.88 12.07
C VAL A 11 1.01 -3.80 11.31
N ALA A 12 0.86 -2.54 11.72
CA ALA A 12 1.54 -1.44 11.08
C ALA A 12 1.97 -0.36 12.05
N LYS A 13 2.98 0.39 11.64
CA LYS A 13 3.44 1.59 12.33
C LYS A 13 3.56 2.73 11.33
N HIS A 14 3.20 3.92 11.79
CA HIS A 14 3.53 5.15 11.07
C HIS A 14 4.62 5.94 11.79
N TYR A 15 5.46 6.58 11.00
CA TYR A 15 6.59 7.41 11.41
C TYR A 15 6.43 8.80 10.81
N GLU A 16 6.83 9.80 11.59
CA GLU A 16 6.76 11.21 11.20
C GLU A 16 8.15 11.81 11.30
N HIS A 17 8.55 12.54 10.26
CA HIS A 17 9.78 13.30 10.29
C HIS A 17 9.56 14.64 11.03
N PRO A 18 10.57 15.19 11.73
CA PRO A 18 10.43 16.48 12.43
C PRO A 18 10.08 17.67 11.51
N ASP A 19 10.52 17.64 10.26
CA ASP A 19 10.08 18.58 9.22
C ASP A 19 8.71 18.16 8.67
N PRO A 20 7.65 18.98 8.84
CA PRO A 20 6.28 18.64 8.44
C PRO A 20 6.07 18.58 6.92
N ASN A 21 7.04 19.04 6.12
CA ASN A 21 6.98 18.95 4.66
C ASN A 21 7.50 17.61 4.12
N GLN A 22 8.11 16.79 4.97
CA GLN A 22 8.55 15.44 4.60
C GLN A 22 7.37 14.45 4.69
N PRO A 23 7.35 13.41 3.83
CA PRO A 23 6.28 12.44 3.86
C PRO A 23 6.29 11.67 5.18
N LYS A 24 5.09 11.37 5.67
CA LYS A 24 4.92 10.34 6.71
C LYS A 24 5.20 8.98 6.09
N VAL A 25 5.79 8.07 6.86
CA VAL A 25 6.10 6.72 6.40
C VAL A 25 5.21 5.74 7.13
N PHE A 26 4.43 4.96 6.38
CA PHE A 26 3.59 3.88 6.90
C PHE A 26 4.20 2.54 6.51
N ILE A 27 4.54 1.71 7.51
CA ILE A 27 5.15 0.40 7.32
C ILE A 27 4.25 -0.64 7.97
N SER A 28 3.83 -1.64 7.21
CA SER A 28 3.08 -2.79 7.69
C SER A 28 3.87 -4.08 7.54
N GLU A 29 3.52 -5.07 8.33
CA GLU A 29 4.01 -6.45 8.19
C GLU A 29 2.86 -7.44 8.34
N LEU A 30 2.96 -8.55 7.62
CA LEU A 30 2.03 -9.68 7.72
C LEU A 30 2.42 -10.55 8.90
N LYS A 31 1.44 -10.90 9.74
CA LYS A 31 1.58 -11.89 10.81
C LYS A 31 1.57 -13.29 10.19
N VAL A 32 2.72 -13.70 9.67
CA VAL A 32 2.91 -14.96 8.93
C VAL A 32 2.44 -16.17 9.76
N GLU A 33 2.66 -16.15 11.07
CA GLU A 33 2.25 -17.18 12.01
C GLU A 33 0.72 -17.38 12.12
N GLU A 34 -0.08 -16.40 11.70
CA GLU A 34 -1.54 -16.49 11.66
C GLU A 34 -2.07 -17.00 10.30
N CYS A 35 -1.19 -17.27 9.34
CA CYS A 35 -1.52 -17.75 8.01
C CYS A 35 -1.53 -19.29 7.92
N SER A 36 -2.01 -19.84 6.81
CA SER A 36 -1.98 -21.29 6.57
C SER A 36 -0.55 -21.85 6.54
N SER A 37 -0.41 -23.15 6.79
CA SER A 37 0.88 -23.84 6.68
C SER A 37 1.51 -23.69 5.30
N ASP A 38 0.70 -23.64 4.26
CA ASP A 38 1.16 -23.55 2.87
C ASP A 38 1.76 -22.16 2.60
N LEU A 39 1.08 -21.09 3.03
CA LEU A 39 1.61 -19.73 2.97
C LEU A 39 2.91 -19.60 3.75
N GLN A 40 2.93 -20.10 5.00
CA GLN A 40 4.11 -20.03 5.87
C GLN A 40 5.33 -20.73 5.23
N GLN A 41 5.14 -21.90 4.62
CA GLN A 41 6.21 -22.64 3.94
C GLN A 41 6.75 -21.87 2.73
N ILE A 42 5.87 -21.27 1.92
CA ILE A 42 6.29 -20.47 0.78
C ILE A 42 7.08 -19.24 1.26
N VAL A 43 6.58 -18.51 2.26
CA VAL A 43 7.29 -17.33 2.80
C VAL A 43 8.66 -17.73 3.36
N ALA A 44 8.76 -18.84 4.09
CA ALA A 44 10.04 -19.33 4.61
C ALA A 44 11.04 -19.61 3.47
N LYS A 45 10.60 -20.25 2.38
CA LYS A 45 11.41 -20.50 1.17
C LYS A 45 11.88 -19.22 0.49
N LEU A 46 11.05 -18.17 0.46
CA LEU A 46 11.45 -16.86 -0.10
C LEU A 46 12.48 -16.17 0.80
N VAL A 47 12.26 -16.17 2.12
CA VAL A 47 13.14 -15.53 3.10
C VAL A 47 14.52 -16.20 3.16
N GLU A 48 14.60 -17.53 3.00
CA GLU A 48 15.87 -18.27 2.98
C GLU A 48 16.83 -17.81 1.86
N GLN A 49 16.29 -17.23 0.78
CA GLN A 49 17.08 -16.71 -0.35
C GLN A 49 17.66 -15.32 -0.09
N VAL A 50 17.18 -14.61 0.95
CA VAL A 50 17.57 -13.22 1.21
C VAL A 50 18.97 -13.16 1.79
N ASP A 51 19.91 -12.58 1.03
CA ASP A 51 21.20 -12.18 1.54
C ASP A 51 21.06 -10.96 2.46
N ALA A 52 21.18 -11.17 3.77
CA ALA A 52 21.05 -10.12 4.79
C ALA A 52 22.02 -8.94 4.60
N SER A 53 23.13 -9.12 3.88
CA SER A 53 24.04 -8.01 3.54
C SER A 53 23.41 -7.01 2.57
N LYS A 54 22.41 -7.44 1.78
CA LYS A 54 21.63 -6.57 0.87
C LYS A 54 20.62 -5.70 1.61
N LEU A 55 20.32 -6.00 2.87
CA LEU A 55 19.44 -5.21 3.72
C LEU A 55 20.19 -4.11 4.48
N GLN A 56 21.48 -3.93 4.19
CA GLN A 56 22.27 -2.81 4.72
C GLN A 56 22.06 -1.58 3.84
N GLY A 57 21.78 -0.43 4.45
CA GLY A 57 21.53 0.82 3.73
C GLY A 57 20.06 1.04 3.37
N HIS A 58 19.78 2.02 2.51
CA HIS A 58 18.41 2.39 2.13
C HIS A 58 18.01 1.81 0.76
N GLU A 59 18.97 1.28 0.01
CA GLU A 59 18.81 0.81 -1.37
C GLU A 59 17.81 -0.33 -1.47
N PHE A 60 17.74 -1.19 -0.45
CA PHE A 60 16.76 -2.27 -0.44
C PHE A 60 15.32 -1.74 -0.44
N LEU A 61 15.05 -0.55 0.10
CA LEU A 61 13.68 0.02 0.17
C LEU A 61 13.06 0.30 -1.20
N PHE A 62 13.85 0.26 -2.27
CA PHE A 62 13.40 0.44 -3.66
C PHE A 62 14.07 -0.56 -4.62
N GLY A 63 14.68 -1.63 -4.10
CA GLY A 63 15.45 -2.60 -4.87
C GLY A 63 14.61 -3.71 -5.50
N GLY A 64 13.34 -3.83 -5.11
CA GLY A 64 12.44 -4.89 -5.55
C GLY A 64 12.71 -6.21 -4.82
N ARG A 65 12.53 -7.34 -5.53
CA ARG A 65 12.69 -8.68 -4.95
C ARG A 65 14.14 -9.07 -4.73
N LEU A 66 14.37 -9.81 -3.65
CA LEU A 66 15.65 -10.43 -3.29
C LEU A 66 15.59 -11.97 -3.39
N TRP A 67 14.61 -12.50 -4.10
CA TRP A 67 14.31 -13.93 -4.20
C TRP A 67 13.74 -14.27 -5.58
N ASP A 68 13.87 -15.53 -5.96
CA ASP A 68 13.14 -16.13 -7.07
C ASP A 68 11.74 -16.57 -6.62
N LEU A 69 10.75 -16.42 -7.51
CA LEU A 69 9.35 -16.75 -7.25
C LEU A 69 8.78 -17.54 -8.43
N SER A 70 8.17 -18.69 -8.14
CA SER A 70 7.38 -19.43 -9.12
C SER A 70 5.97 -18.84 -9.23
N PHE A 71 5.35 -18.94 -10.40
CA PHE A 71 3.97 -18.50 -10.57
C PHE A 71 2.99 -19.33 -9.75
N ALA A 72 3.29 -20.63 -9.56
CA ALA A 72 2.49 -21.51 -8.71
C ALA A 72 2.50 -21.07 -7.23
N ASP A 73 3.68 -20.77 -6.67
CA ASP A 73 3.81 -20.25 -5.30
C ASP A 73 3.05 -18.92 -5.16
N PHE A 74 3.18 -18.02 -6.15
CA PHE A 74 2.44 -16.76 -6.17
C PHE A 74 0.92 -16.97 -6.13
N GLN A 75 0.38 -17.90 -6.92
CA GLN A 75 -1.06 -18.20 -6.93
C GLN A 75 -1.56 -18.74 -5.60
N VAL A 76 -0.76 -19.54 -4.89
CA VAL A 76 -1.10 -20.01 -3.54
C VAL A 76 -1.15 -18.84 -2.57
N LEU A 77 -0.16 -17.95 -2.60
CA LEU A 77 -0.17 -16.73 -1.78
C LEU A 77 -1.39 -15.86 -2.08
N ALA A 78 -1.67 -15.60 -3.36
CA ALA A 78 -2.74 -14.71 -3.81
C ALA A 78 -4.13 -15.20 -3.40
N LYS A 79 -4.31 -16.53 -3.30
CA LYS A 79 -5.58 -17.12 -2.86
C LYS A 79 -5.89 -16.86 -1.39
N GLU A 80 -4.88 -16.72 -0.54
CA GLU A 80 -5.07 -16.47 0.90
C GLU A 80 -4.86 -15.00 1.28
N SER A 81 -3.82 -14.36 0.73
CA SER A 81 -3.39 -13.02 1.11
C SER A 81 -2.84 -12.26 -0.08
N GLU A 82 -3.61 -11.30 -0.57
CA GLU A 82 -3.19 -10.34 -1.60
C GLU A 82 -1.91 -9.61 -1.16
N TYR A 83 -1.81 -9.24 0.12
CA TYR A 83 -0.61 -8.62 0.70
C TYR A 83 0.63 -9.51 0.53
N ALA A 84 0.53 -10.80 0.89
CA ALA A 84 1.64 -11.74 0.77
C ALA A 84 2.06 -11.90 -0.69
N SER A 85 1.10 -12.03 -1.60
CA SER A 85 1.37 -12.21 -3.03
C SER A 85 1.98 -10.96 -3.66
N TRP A 86 1.53 -9.76 -3.28
CA TRP A 86 2.05 -8.49 -3.77
C TRP A 86 3.50 -8.30 -3.33
N LEU A 87 3.80 -8.50 -2.04
CA LEU A 87 5.17 -8.43 -1.53
C LEU A 87 6.05 -9.49 -2.20
N ALA A 88 5.56 -10.73 -2.36
CA ALA A 88 6.30 -11.78 -3.03
C ALA A 88 6.63 -11.40 -4.48
N ALA A 89 5.70 -10.78 -5.22
CA ALA A 89 5.85 -10.40 -6.62
C ALA A 89 6.71 -9.16 -6.86
N HIS A 90 6.64 -8.15 -5.98
CA HIS A 90 7.32 -6.86 -6.18
C HIS A 90 8.53 -6.66 -5.27
N GLY A 91 8.56 -7.31 -4.11
CA GLY A 91 9.60 -7.17 -3.11
C GLY A 91 9.56 -5.82 -2.41
N TYR A 92 10.74 -5.30 -2.06
CA TYR A 92 10.85 -4.03 -1.34
C TYR A 92 10.76 -2.85 -2.30
N GLY A 93 9.69 -2.08 -2.14
CA GLY A 93 9.41 -0.89 -2.91
C GLY A 93 8.27 -0.12 -2.27
N ALA A 94 8.10 1.14 -2.66
CA ALA A 94 6.91 1.89 -2.28
C ALA A 94 5.68 1.24 -2.91
N ASN A 95 4.75 0.78 -2.08
CA ASN A 95 3.46 0.27 -2.56
C ASN A 95 2.62 1.40 -3.19
N HIS A 96 2.64 2.57 -2.55
CA HIS A 96 2.03 3.78 -3.09
C HIS A 96 2.70 5.01 -2.51
N PHE A 97 2.44 6.15 -3.13
CA PHE A 97 2.66 7.47 -2.57
C PHE A 97 1.32 8.19 -2.44
N THR A 98 1.19 9.01 -1.40
CA THR A 98 0.01 9.83 -1.17
C THR A 98 0.30 11.29 -1.50
N VAL A 99 -0.44 11.86 -2.45
CA VAL A 99 -0.44 13.29 -2.72
C VAL A 99 -1.28 14.02 -1.68
N SER A 100 -0.71 15.06 -1.08
CA SER A 100 -1.43 15.93 -0.15
C SER A 100 -2.30 16.92 -0.93
N VAL A 101 -3.62 16.71 -0.92
CA VAL A 101 -4.58 17.62 -1.56
C VAL A 101 -4.50 19.00 -0.93
N ASN A 102 -4.20 19.09 0.37
CA ASN A 102 -3.99 20.35 1.08
C ASN A 102 -2.90 21.25 0.47
N GLN A 103 -1.98 20.68 -0.32
CA GLN A 103 -0.84 21.41 -0.90
C GLN A 103 -1.00 21.64 -2.41
N LEU A 104 -2.12 21.24 -3.01
CA LEU A 104 -2.37 21.46 -4.43
C LEU A 104 -2.84 22.90 -4.67
N ASN A 105 -2.35 23.54 -5.72
CA ASN A 105 -2.77 24.89 -6.10
C ASN A 105 -4.09 24.93 -6.89
N LYS A 106 -4.48 23.80 -7.51
CA LYS A 106 -5.60 23.74 -8.46
C LYS A 106 -6.86 23.12 -7.86
N PHE A 107 -6.71 22.32 -6.80
CA PHE A 107 -7.80 21.51 -6.24
C PHE A 107 -7.74 21.57 -4.72
N ASP A 108 -8.89 21.83 -4.12
CA ASP A 108 -9.03 21.87 -2.66
C ASP A 108 -9.80 20.67 -2.10
N GLU A 109 -10.41 19.85 -2.97
CA GLU A 109 -11.27 18.72 -2.62
C GLU A 109 -10.79 17.42 -3.26
N VAL A 110 -10.87 16.30 -2.52
CA VAL A 110 -10.48 14.98 -3.02
C VAL A 110 -11.33 14.58 -4.23
N GLN A 111 -12.64 14.88 -4.20
CA GLN A 111 -13.53 14.58 -5.32
C GLN A 111 -13.12 15.31 -6.61
N ALA A 112 -12.69 16.58 -6.51
CA ALA A 112 -12.26 17.34 -7.69
C ALA A 112 -10.99 16.74 -8.33
N VAL A 113 -10.11 16.13 -7.51
CA VAL A 113 -8.95 15.37 -8.01
C VAL A 113 -9.42 14.08 -8.71
N ASN A 114 -10.36 13.35 -8.12
CA ASN A 114 -10.92 12.13 -8.73
C ASN A 114 -11.56 12.42 -10.09
N ASP A 115 -12.37 13.47 -10.18
CA ASP A 115 -13.06 13.86 -11.43
C ASP A 115 -12.03 14.14 -12.54
N TYR A 116 -10.96 14.89 -12.22
CA TYR A 116 -9.87 15.16 -13.16
C TYR A 116 -9.12 13.90 -13.60
N LEU A 117 -8.87 12.96 -12.69
CA LEU A 117 -8.20 11.70 -12.99
C LEU A 117 -9.05 10.80 -13.88
N ASN A 118 -10.36 10.71 -13.59
CA ASN A 118 -11.34 9.99 -14.42
C ASN A 118 -11.39 10.57 -15.84
N GLU A 119 -11.47 11.90 -15.98
CA GLU A 119 -11.42 12.59 -17.28
C GLU A 119 -10.11 12.35 -18.03
N SER A 120 -9.01 12.11 -17.29
CA SER A 120 -7.69 11.81 -17.85
C SER A 120 -7.47 10.32 -18.17
N GLY A 121 -8.47 9.46 -17.91
CA GLY A 121 -8.45 8.03 -18.23
C GLY A 121 -7.89 7.12 -17.13
N PHE A 122 -7.70 7.62 -15.90
CA PHE A 122 -7.36 6.78 -14.76
C PHE A 122 -8.62 6.23 -14.10
N THR A 123 -8.57 4.99 -13.63
CA THR A 123 -9.65 4.38 -12.85
C THR A 123 -9.45 4.65 -11.37
N ILE A 124 -10.46 5.20 -10.68
CA ILE A 124 -10.46 5.40 -9.23
C ILE A 124 -10.98 4.15 -8.52
N ASN A 125 -10.37 3.78 -7.39
CA ASN A 125 -10.87 2.71 -6.53
C ASN A 125 -12.21 3.13 -5.91
N ALA A 126 -13.29 2.42 -6.23
CA ALA A 126 -14.64 2.69 -5.74
C ALA A 126 -15.07 1.81 -4.54
N SER A 127 -14.21 0.90 -4.04
CA SER A 127 -14.55 0.05 -2.89
C SER A 127 -14.76 0.88 -1.63
N GLY A 128 -15.97 0.83 -1.05
CA GLY A 128 -16.36 1.69 0.07
C GLY A 128 -16.65 3.15 -0.33
N GLY A 129 -16.84 3.44 -1.63
CA GLY A 129 -16.98 4.78 -2.20
C GLY A 129 -15.67 5.31 -2.79
N GLU A 130 -15.71 6.27 -3.71
CA GLU A 130 -14.47 6.83 -4.30
C GLU A 130 -13.66 7.64 -3.28
N VAL A 131 -14.35 8.41 -2.44
CA VAL A 131 -13.78 9.16 -1.30
C VAL A 131 -14.11 8.41 -0.02
N LYS A 132 -13.09 8.05 0.74
CA LYS A 132 -13.18 7.36 2.04
C LYS A 132 -12.87 8.32 3.17
N GLY A 133 -13.64 8.23 4.25
CA GLY A 133 -13.56 9.18 5.35
C GLY A 133 -14.43 10.40 5.10
N SER A 134 -14.21 11.46 5.88
CA SER A 134 -15.03 12.67 5.87
C SER A 134 -14.35 13.78 6.69
N PRO A 135 -14.84 15.03 6.61
CA PRO A 135 -14.38 16.12 7.48
C PRO A 135 -14.55 15.81 8.97
N GLU A 136 -15.60 15.06 9.37
CA GLU A 136 -15.86 14.73 10.78
C GLU A 136 -14.81 13.79 11.38
N VAL A 137 -14.22 12.91 10.55
CA VAL A 137 -13.09 12.05 10.95
C VAL A 137 -11.74 12.67 10.60
N LEU A 138 -11.75 13.94 10.16
CA LEU A 138 -10.60 14.79 9.85
C LEU A 138 -9.67 14.30 8.72
N LEU A 139 -10.12 13.33 7.93
CA LEU A 139 -9.36 12.73 6.85
C LEU A 139 -10.30 12.25 5.75
N GLU A 140 -10.00 12.65 4.52
CA GLU A 140 -10.57 12.10 3.30
C GLU A 140 -9.46 11.53 2.42
N GLN A 141 -9.70 10.37 1.83
CA GLN A 141 -8.73 9.67 0.99
C GLN A 141 -9.41 9.10 -0.27
N SER A 142 -8.70 9.10 -1.38
CA SER A 142 -9.02 8.33 -2.58
C SER A 142 -7.75 7.71 -3.16
N SER A 143 -7.90 6.74 -4.05
CA SER A 143 -6.77 6.13 -4.74
C SER A 143 -7.12 5.74 -6.17
N THR A 144 -6.12 5.70 -7.05
CA THR A 144 -6.25 5.00 -8.32
C THR A 144 -6.33 3.49 -8.08
N MET A 145 -6.89 2.76 -9.04
CA MET A 145 -6.58 1.34 -9.17
C MET A 145 -5.11 1.19 -9.56
N ALA A 146 -4.45 0.13 -9.09
CA ALA A 146 -3.08 -0.16 -9.47
C ALA A 146 -3.00 -0.59 -10.94
N ASP A 147 -2.05 -0.02 -11.69
CA ASP A 147 -1.71 -0.50 -13.02
C ASP A 147 -1.11 -1.91 -12.94
N LYS A 148 -1.35 -2.73 -13.96
CA LYS A 148 -0.68 -4.04 -14.06
C LYS A 148 0.70 -3.85 -14.68
N VAL A 149 1.71 -4.44 -14.05
CA VAL A 149 3.11 -4.42 -14.52
C VAL A 149 3.61 -5.84 -14.77
N PRO A 150 4.52 -6.03 -15.72
CA PRO A 150 5.12 -7.35 -15.95
C PRO A 150 6.02 -7.74 -14.78
N VAL A 151 5.75 -8.89 -14.18
CA VAL A 151 6.56 -9.52 -13.13
C VAL A 151 7.15 -10.81 -13.68
N SER A 152 8.47 -10.99 -13.54
CA SER A 152 9.16 -12.21 -13.95
C SER A 152 9.05 -13.30 -12.88
N PHE A 153 8.49 -14.43 -13.25
CA PHE A 153 8.50 -15.67 -12.48
C PHE A 153 9.54 -16.62 -13.07
N VAL A 154 9.86 -17.69 -12.34
CA VAL A 154 10.77 -18.74 -12.83
C VAL A 154 10.29 -19.31 -14.17
N GLU A 155 8.98 -19.41 -14.37
CA GLU A 155 8.36 -19.98 -15.56
C GLU A 155 8.15 -18.98 -16.72
N GLY A 156 8.15 -17.67 -16.45
CA GLY A 156 7.81 -16.65 -17.44
C GLY A 156 7.32 -15.34 -16.83
N ASN A 157 6.82 -14.43 -17.65
CA ASN A 157 6.30 -13.14 -17.17
C ASN A 157 4.77 -13.17 -17.07
N GLU A 158 4.23 -12.60 -16.00
CA GLU A 158 2.78 -12.37 -15.84
C GLU A 158 2.49 -10.90 -15.49
N MET A 159 1.28 -10.44 -15.78
CA MET A 159 0.84 -9.07 -15.51
C MET A 159 0.17 -8.98 -14.14
N ILE A 160 0.86 -8.40 -13.16
CA ILE A 160 0.42 -8.32 -11.76
C ILE A 160 0.14 -6.87 -11.38
N PRO A 161 -0.92 -6.57 -10.59
CA PRO A 161 -1.13 -5.22 -10.05
C PRO A 161 0.12 -4.71 -9.33
N GLY A 162 0.64 -3.56 -9.76
CA GLY A 162 1.80 -2.88 -9.19
C GLY A 162 1.42 -1.98 -8.03
N GLY A 163 1.97 -0.76 -8.00
CA GLY A 163 1.57 0.28 -7.06
C GLY A 163 0.37 1.09 -7.55
N PHE A 164 -0.18 1.90 -6.66
CA PHE A 164 -1.22 2.89 -6.96
C PHE A 164 -0.80 4.27 -6.45
N TYR A 165 -1.56 5.29 -6.83
CA TYR A 165 -1.44 6.63 -6.25
C TYR A 165 -2.61 6.90 -5.32
N GLU A 166 -2.33 7.42 -4.13
CA GLU A 166 -3.34 7.87 -3.18
C GLU A 166 -3.39 9.40 -3.16
N PHE A 167 -4.54 9.96 -2.81
CA PHE A 167 -4.77 11.38 -2.61
C PHE A 167 -5.45 11.56 -1.26
N ALA A 168 -4.90 12.42 -0.40
CA ALA A 168 -5.44 12.62 0.93
C ALA A 168 -5.63 14.10 1.25
N LYS A 169 -6.79 14.44 1.81
CA LYS A 169 -7.08 15.73 2.43
C LYS A 169 -7.22 15.57 3.93
N ARG A 170 -6.43 16.32 4.68
CA ARG A 170 -6.44 16.36 6.14
C ARG A 170 -7.12 17.64 6.61
N TYR A 171 -7.90 17.54 7.67
CA TYR A 171 -8.58 18.69 8.27
C TYR A 171 -7.89 19.12 9.56
N ALA A 172 -8.07 20.40 9.92
CA ALA A 172 -7.53 20.94 11.16
C ALA A 172 -8.26 20.35 12.37
N MET A 173 -7.49 19.89 13.35
CA MET A 173 -7.95 19.53 14.69
C MET A 173 -8.29 20.80 15.48
N ALA A 174 -8.87 20.62 16.67
CA ALA A 174 -9.25 21.74 17.55
C ALA A 174 -8.07 22.63 17.98
N ASN A 175 -6.83 22.11 17.93
CA ASN A 175 -5.62 22.88 18.23
C ASN A 175 -5.10 23.69 17.01
N GLY A 176 -5.78 23.62 15.86
CA GLY A 176 -5.41 24.30 14.63
C GLY A 176 -4.41 23.55 13.74
N GLU A 177 -3.86 22.43 14.21
CA GLU A 177 -2.94 21.60 13.44
C GLU A 177 -3.69 20.57 12.59
N LEU A 178 -3.12 20.15 11.46
CA LEU A 178 -3.74 19.11 10.63
C LEU A 178 -3.70 17.75 11.34
N TYR A 179 -4.79 17.00 11.25
CA TYR A 179 -4.82 15.61 11.72
C TYR A 179 -3.73 14.78 11.06
N THR A 180 -2.86 14.14 11.86
CA THR A 180 -1.67 13.43 11.37
C THR A 180 -1.83 11.92 11.26
N GLY A 181 -2.88 11.36 11.88
CA GLY A 181 -3.09 9.93 11.95
C GLY A 181 -3.60 9.29 10.65
N PHE A 182 -3.85 8.00 10.73
CA PHE A 182 -4.54 7.20 9.71
C PHE A 182 -5.83 6.65 10.31
N VAL A 183 -6.89 6.62 9.52
CA VAL A 183 -8.16 6.01 9.92
C VAL A 183 -8.15 4.55 9.46
N ALA A 184 -8.12 3.61 10.39
CA ALA A 184 -7.98 2.18 10.09
C ALA A 184 -9.05 1.67 9.11
N ALA A 185 -10.30 2.13 9.25
CA ALA A 185 -11.39 1.79 8.34
C ALA A 185 -11.15 2.28 6.89
N SER A 186 -10.56 3.47 6.72
CA SER A 186 -10.18 3.96 5.39
C SER A 186 -9.00 3.17 4.83
N ALA A 187 -7.98 2.90 5.65
CA ALA A 187 -6.79 2.14 5.25
C ALA A 187 -7.12 0.71 4.80
N ASP A 188 -8.07 0.03 5.46
CA ASP A 188 -8.53 -1.30 5.06
C ASP A 188 -9.05 -1.34 3.62
N LYS A 189 -9.74 -0.28 3.17
CA LYS A 189 -10.29 -0.15 1.81
C LYS A 189 -9.26 0.29 0.78
N ILE A 190 -8.24 1.03 1.20
CA ILE A 190 -7.14 1.42 0.31
C ILE A 190 -6.31 0.19 -0.09
N PHE A 191 -6.11 -0.79 0.80
CA PHE A 191 -5.44 -2.05 0.45
C PHE A 191 -6.11 -2.79 -0.71
N GLU A 192 -7.39 -2.54 -0.98
CA GLU A 192 -8.11 -3.19 -2.09
C GLU A 192 -7.73 -2.59 -3.47
N SER A 193 -6.90 -1.54 -3.52
CA SER A 193 -6.45 -0.90 -4.77
C SER A 193 -5.51 -1.78 -5.61
N THR A 194 -4.93 -2.82 -4.99
CA THR A 194 -4.07 -3.81 -5.64
C THR A 194 -4.78 -5.13 -5.96
N ASN A 195 -6.10 -5.21 -5.78
CA ASN A 195 -6.85 -6.45 -5.98
C ASN A 195 -7.02 -6.72 -7.49
N GLY A 196 -6.56 -7.88 -7.98
CA GLY A 196 -6.82 -8.30 -9.36
C GLY A 196 -5.94 -9.40 -9.90
#